data_AF-A0A510JPS0-F1
#
_entry.id   AF-A0A510JPS0-F1
#
_cell.length_a   1.000
_cell.length_b   1.000
_cell.length_c   1.000
_cell.angle_alpha   90.00
_cell.angle_beta   90.00
_cell.angle_gamma   90.00
#
_symmetry.space_group_name_H-M   'P 1'
#
loop_
_entity.id
_entity.type
_entity.pdbx_description
1 polymer ?
#
loop_
_entity_poly.entity_id
_entity_poly.type
_entity_poly.pdbx_seq_one_letter_code
_entity_poly.pdbx_strand_id
1 'polypeptide(L)'
;MKTLIRLIQFVLSEIAELCSLISLTIMAIGFYMILPILVFFALLAFIFAGNWSWLLGVLIYVLIACAVFLIFKFIPAFLNFIVGILLNERGENKRIYKNYEKWYENVKNQEYERRKKAQEEYQKQQYKEQQYWKEQSQKWQQYQEYSRQQNKKQDNSNSRFDYQNTNDGGIIQKFEEYLDILKIDKNGEINEDVIKKAYRREIKKVHPDRNSDQTANAKAQELNMVKEFLDNQLEYYLMQRRKG
;
A
#
# COMPACT_ATOMS: atom_id res chain seq x y z
N MET A 1 -3.23 -17.03 35.87
CA MET A 1 -3.86 -18.37 35.80
C MET A 1 -4.08 -18.82 34.36
N LYS A 2 -4.87 -18.12 33.52
CA LYS A 2 -5.11 -18.54 32.12
C LYS A 2 -3.84 -18.67 31.25
N THR A 3 -2.89 -17.74 31.40
CA THR A 3 -1.59 -17.79 30.71
C THR A 3 -0.76 -19.00 31.13
N LEU A 4 -0.73 -19.33 32.43
CA LEU A 4 -0.09 -20.55 32.95
C LEU A 4 -0.74 -21.81 32.38
N ILE A 5 -2.08 -21.88 32.32
CA ILE A 5 -2.79 -23.03 31.75
C ILE A 5 -2.47 -23.20 30.26
N ARG A 6 -2.40 -22.10 29.49
CA ARG A 6 -2.00 -22.16 28.08
C ARG A 6 -0.54 -22.58 27.88
N LEU A 7 0.36 -22.17 28.79
CA LEU A 7 1.77 -22.59 28.75
C LEU A 7 1.89 -24.08 29.08
N ILE A 8 1.15 -24.56 30.08
CA ILE A 8 1.06 -25.99 30.41
C ILE A 8 0.46 -26.78 29.24
N GLN A 9 -0.57 -26.27 28.58
CA GLN A 9 -1.14 -26.88 27.37
C GLN A 9 -0.11 -27.01 26.27
N PHE A 10 0.64 -25.94 25.97
CA PHE A 10 1.69 -25.95 24.97
C PHE A 10 2.75 -27.03 25.28
N VAL A 11 3.24 -27.06 26.52
CA VAL A 11 4.22 -28.06 26.96
C VAL A 11 3.67 -29.49 26.88
N LEU A 12 2.41 -29.72 27.30
CA LEU A 12 1.78 -31.05 27.23
C LEU A 12 1.54 -31.50 25.79
N SER A 13 1.13 -30.59 24.90
CA SER A 13 0.96 -30.89 23.47
C SER A 13 2.30 -31.25 22.82
N GLU A 14 3.35 -30.49 23.12
CA GLU A 14 4.69 -30.75 22.60
C GLU A 14 5.25 -32.09 23.08
N ILE A 15 5.09 -32.40 24.38
CA ILE A 15 5.49 -33.70 24.94
C ILE A 15 4.69 -34.84 24.28
N ALA A 16 3.39 -34.66 24.07
CA ALA A 16 2.56 -35.67 23.43
C ALA A 16 2.94 -35.90 21.96
N GLU A 17 3.32 -34.85 21.23
CA GLU A 17 3.84 -34.96 19.86
C GLU A 17 5.18 -35.68 19.81
N LEU A 18 6.10 -35.37 20.73
CA LEU A 18 7.37 -36.10 20.85
C LEU A 18 7.16 -37.57 21.17
N CYS A 19 6.23 -37.90 22.07
CA CYS A 19 5.85 -39.29 22.36
C CYS A 19 5.27 -40.00 21.13
N SER A 20 4.48 -39.30 20.30
CA SER A 20 3.95 -39.84 19.04
C SER A 20 5.07 -40.11 18.03
N LEU A 21 6.06 -39.23 17.92
CA LEU A 21 7.24 -39.43 17.07
C LEU A 21 8.08 -40.62 17.53
N ILE A 22 8.30 -40.79 18.84
CA ILE A 22 9.00 -41.95 19.40
C ILE A 22 8.19 -43.24 19.15
N SER A 23 6.86 -43.19 19.29
CA SER A 23 6.00 -44.34 18.97
C SER A 23 6.11 -44.76 17.50
N LEU A 24 6.20 -43.78 16.58
CA LEU A 24 6.40 -44.04 15.16
C LEU A 24 7.75 -44.70 14.87
N THR A 25 8.83 -44.26 15.52
CA THR A 25 10.15 -44.87 15.31
C THR A 25 10.21 -46.30 15.85
N ILE A 26 9.61 -46.56 17.02
CA ILE A 26 9.48 -47.93 17.57
C ILE A 26 8.65 -48.81 16.64
N MET A 27 7.53 -48.29 16.11
CA MET A 27 6.71 -48.99 15.13
C MET A 27 7.52 -49.32 13.87
N ALA A 28 8.28 -48.36 13.33
CA ALA A 28 9.11 -48.60 12.16
C ALA A 28 10.12 -49.72 12.42
N ILE A 29 10.81 -49.69 13.57
CA ILE A 29 11.75 -50.76 13.95
C ILE A 29 11.01 -52.11 14.07
N GLY A 30 9.84 -52.15 14.72
CA GLY A 30 9.03 -53.36 14.85
C GLY A 30 8.59 -53.94 13.50
N PHE A 31 8.12 -53.10 12.58
CA PHE A 31 7.65 -53.55 11.26
C PHE A 31 8.76 -53.88 10.27
N TYR A 32 9.90 -53.18 10.31
CA TYR A 32 10.98 -53.40 9.34
C TYR A 32 12.01 -54.44 9.82
N MET A 33 12.17 -54.62 11.13
CA MET A 33 13.15 -55.56 11.68
C MET A 33 12.47 -56.82 12.24
N ILE A 34 11.47 -56.66 13.11
CA ILE A 34 10.91 -57.80 13.87
C ILE A 34 9.91 -58.58 13.01
N LEU A 35 9.03 -57.88 12.28
CA LEU A 35 7.98 -58.53 11.50
C LEU A 35 8.52 -59.46 10.39
N PRO A 36 9.54 -59.11 9.60
CA PRO A 36 10.10 -60.04 8.60
C PRO A 36 10.68 -61.30 9.24
N ILE A 37 11.31 -61.17 10.42
CA ILE A 37 11.84 -62.30 11.19
C ILE A 37 10.70 -63.21 11.64
N LEU A 38 9.63 -62.63 12.20
CA LEU A 38 8.46 -63.40 12.63
C LEU A 38 7.74 -64.08 11.46
N VAL A 39 7.61 -63.40 10.32
CA VAL A 39 7.04 -63.97 9.09
C VAL A 39 7.90 -65.12 8.57
N PHE A 40 9.22 -64.96 8.56
CA PHE A 40 10.14 -66.01 8.13
C PHE A 40 10.01 -67.28 8.98
N PHE A 41 10.01 -67.14 10.32
CA PHE A 41 9.82 -68.29 11.20
C PHE A 41 8.41 -68.89 11.11
N ALA A 42 7.37 -68.06 10.93
CA ALA A 42 6.02 -68.56 10.72
C ALA A 42 5.89 -69.36 9.41
N LEU A 43 6.57 -68.94 8.35
CA LEU A 43 6.64 -69.67 7.08
C LEU A 43 7.41 -70.99 7.21
N LEU A 44 8.53 -71.00 7.94
CA LEU A 44 9.25 -72.25 8.23
C LEU A 44 8.39 -73.23 9.03
N ALA A 45 7.71 -72.76 10.08
CA ALA A 45 6.79 -73.58 10.87
C ALA A 45 5.62 -74.11 10.04
N PHE A 46 5.14 -73.31 9.08
CA PHE A 46 4.11 -73.74 8.15
C PHE A 46 4.60 -74.84 7.20
N ILE A 47 5.77 -74.66 6.56
CA ILE A 47 6.33 -75.61 5.59
C ILE A 47 6.71 -76.94 6.24
N PHE A 48 7.38 -76.91 7.39
CA PHE A 48 7.93 -78.12 8.01
C PHE A 48 6.98 -78.80 9.01
N ALA A 49 6.08 -78.06 9.65
CA ALA A 49 5.18 -78.60 10.68
C ALA A 49 3.68 -78.47 10.33
N GLY A 50 3.33 -77.87 9.18
CA GLY A 50 1.94 -77.68 8.75
C GLY A 50 1.11 -76.77 9.66
N ASN A 51 1.74 -76.05 10.58
CA ASN A 51 1.04 -75.38 11.68
C ASN A 51 0.62 -73.94 11.30
N TRP A 52 -0.66 -73.77 10.98
CA TRP A 52 -1.27 -72.48 10.62
C TRP A 52 -1.34 -71.45 11.75
N SER A 53 -1.28 -71.90 13.02
CA SER A 53 -1.45 -71.02 14.19
C SER A 53 -0.39 -69.93 14.27
N TRP A 54 0.81 -70.17 13.73
CA TRP A 54 1.89 -69.17 13.69
C TRP A 54 1.58 -68.01 12.74
N LEU A 55 0.96 -68.27 11.60
CA LEU A 55 0.53 -67.23 10.65
C LEU A 55 -0.58 -66.37 11.25
N LEU A 56 -1.54 -66.99 11.95
CA LEU A 56 -2.58 -66.27 12.70
C LEU A 56 -1.99 -65.42 13.82
N GLY A 57 -0.97 -65.91 14.52
CA GLY A 57 -0.24 -65.16 15.55
C GLY A 57 0.41 -63.89 15.00
N VAL A 58 1.05 -63.97 13.83
CA VAL A 58 1.64 -62.80 13.14
C VAL A 58 0.55 -61.80 12.73
N LEU A 59 -0.58 -62.27 12.21
CA LEU A 59 -1.68 -61.41 11.81
C LEU A 59 -2.30 -60.67 13.00
N ILE A 60 -2.51 -61.35 14.13
CA ILE A 60 -3.01 -60.75 15.38
C ILE A 60 -1.99 -59.73 15.91
N TYR A 61 -0.70 -60.05 15.89
CA TYR A 61 0.36 -59.13 16.30
C TYR A 61 0.30 -57.81 15.50
N VAL A 62 0.17 -57.91 14.16
CA VAL A 62 0.05 -56.73 13.30
C VAL A 62 -1.18 -55.90 13.65
N LEU A 63 -2.34 -56.55 13.85
CA LEU A 63 -3.57 -55.86 14.23
C LEU A 63 -3.43 -55.12 15.57
N ILE A 64 -2.84 -55.77 16.58
CA ILE A 64 -2.61 -55.16 17.90
C ILE A 64 -1.63 -54.00 17.79
N ALA A 65 -0.50 -54.17 17.09
CA ALA A 65 0.49 -53.12 16.91
C ALA A 65 -0.09 -51.89 16.18
N CYS A 66 -0.91 -52.12 15.14
CA CYS A 66 -1.63 -51.05 14.46
C CYS A 66 -2.65 -50.36 15.36
N ALA A 67 -3.45 -51.11 16.14
CA ALA A 67 -4.44 -50.55 17.05
C ALA A 67 -3.78 -49.67 18.14
N VAL A 68 -2.71 -50.17 18.76
CA VAL A 68 -1.94 -49.44 19.78
C VAL A 68 -1.38 -48.13 19.22
N PHE A 69 -0.82 -48.16 18.01
CA PHE A 69 -0.30 -46.96 17.37
C PHE A 69 -1.37 -45.92 17.02
N LEU A 70 -2.54 -46.36 16.54
CA LEU A 70 -3.66 -45.46 16.29
C LEU A 70 -4.10 -44.76 17.58
N ILE A 71 -4.11 -45.48 18.71
CA ILE A 71 -4.39 -44.89 20.03
C ILE A 71 -3.34 -43.83 20.37
N PHE A 72 -2.04 -44.14 20.24
CA PHE A 72 -0.97 -43.18 20.51
C PHE A 72 -1.06 -41.91 19.65
N LYS A 73 -1.39 -42.07 18.36
CA LYS A 73 -1.62 -40.93 17.45
C LYS A 73 -2.83 -40.08 17.85
N PHE A 74 -3.84 -40.69 18.48
CA PHE A 74 -5.07 -40.02 18.89
C PHE A 74 -4.91 -39.20 20.18
N ILE A 75 -4.00 -39.59 21.09
CA ILE A 75 -3.73 -38.90 22.36
C ILE A 75 -3.52 -37.37 22.21
N PRO A 76 -2.61 -36.86 21.35
CA PRO A 76 -2.39 -35.42 21.23
C PRO A 76 -3.65 -34.66 20.75
N ALA A 77 -4.40 -35.24 19.81
CA ALA A 77 -5.65 -34.64 19.32
C ALA A 77 -6.71 -34.56 20.43
N PHE A 78 -6.81 -35.61 21.24
CA PHE A 78 -7.76 -35.69 22.35
C PHE A 78 -7.41 -34.73 23.49
N LEU A 79 -6.12 -34.59 23.83
CA LEU A 79 -5.67 -33.62 24.83
C LEU A 79 -6.01 -32.18 24.41
N ASN A 80 -5.74 -31.83 23.16
CA ASN A 80 -6.09 -30.51 22.62
C ASN A 80 -7.61 -30.25 22.64
N PHE A 81 -8.41 -31.27 22.36
CA PHE A 81 -9.87 -31.18 22.44
C PHE A 81 -10.37 -30.91 23.87
N ILE A 82 -9.91 -31.68 24.86
CA ILE A 82 -10.30 -31.51 26.27
C ILE A 82 -9.93 -30.11 26.76
N VAL A 83 -8.71 -29.66 26.46
CA VAL A 83 -8.24 -28.35 26.92
C VAL A 83 -9.01 -27.22 26.24
N GLY A 84 -9.35 -27.35 24.95
CA GLY A 84 -10.21 -26.38 24.25
C GLY A 84 -11.59 -26.22 24.90
N ILE A 85 -12.16 -27.32 25.42
CA ILE A 85 -13.39 -27.30 26.22
C ILE A 85 -13.14 -26.63 27.58
N LEU A 86 -12.09 -27.04 28.31
CA LEU A 86 -11.77 -26.54 29.65
C LEU A 86 -11.51 -25.02 29.67
N LEU A 87 -10.83 -24.51 28.63
CA LEU A 87 -10.50 -23.09 28.50
C LEU A 87 -11.64 -22.26 27.92
N ASN A 88 -12.75 -22.88 27.49
CA ASN A 88 -13.87 -22.23 26.82
C ASN A 88 -13.42 -21.28 25.70
N GLU A 89 -12.47 -21.73 24.88
CA GLU A 89 -11.89 -20.91 23.80
C GLU A 89 -12.98 -20.40 22.86
N ARG A 90 -14.03 -21.19 22.63
CA ARG A 90 -15.18 -20.81 21.80
C ARG A 90 -15.93 -19.59 22.36
N GLY A 91 -16.09 -19.51 23.69
CA GLY A 91 -16.73 -18.37 24.36
C GLY A 91 -15.83 -17.13 24.40
N GLU A 92 -14.54 -17.32 24.67
CA GLU A 92 -13.56 -16.23 24.72
C GLU A 92 -13.33 -15.61 23.33
N ASN A 93 -13.23 -16.44 22.29
CA ASN A 93 -13.06 -15.98 20.91
C ASN A 93 -14.29 -15.17 20.42
N LYS A 94 -15.51 -15.60 20.78
CA LYS A 94 -16.74 -14.83 20.50
C LYS A 94 -16.73 -13.46 21.19
N ARG A 95 -16.17 -13.38 22.40
CA ARG A 95 -16.05 -12.12 23.15
C ARG A 95 -15.01 -11.20 22.53
N ILE A 96 -13.87 -11.74 22.12
CA ILE A 96 -12.81 -11.00 21.42
C ILE A 96 -13.35 -10.41 20.11
N TYR A 97 -14.08 -11.22 19.33
CA TYR A 97 -14.69 -10.75 18.08
C TYR A 97 -15.67 -9.59 18.31
N LYS A 98 -16.58 -9.72 19.28
CA LYS A 98 -17.49 -8.64 19.65
C LYS A 98 -16.78 -7.37 20.11
N ASN A 99 -15.68 -7.51 20.85
CA ASN A 99 -14.90 -6.34 21.30
C ASN A 99 -14.20 -5.66 20.12
N TYR A 100 -13.67 -6.44 19.18
CA TYR A 100 -13.04 -5.93 17.97
C TYR A 100 -14.05 -5.22 17.07
N GLU A 101 -15.21 -5.81 16.84
CA GLU A 101 -16.31 -5.23 16.07
C GLU A 101 -16.75 -3.88 16.65
N LYS A 102 -16.94 -3.81 17.99
CA LYS A 102 -17.24 -2.55 18.67
C LYS A 102 -16.15 -1.50 18.49
N TRP A 103 -14.88 -1.88 18.64
CA TRP A 103 -13.76 -0.96 18.44
C TRP A 103 -13.71 -0.44 17.00
N TYR A 104 -13.87 -1.33 16.02
CA TYR A 104 -13.84 -1.00 14.59
C TYR A 104 -14.94 0.00 14.22
N GLU A 105 -16.19 -0.26 14.63
CA GLU A 105 -17.30 0.68 14.40
C GLU A 105 -17.05 2.03 15.07
N ASN A 106 -16.44 2.05 16.26
CA ASN A 106 -16.14 3.30 16.95
C ASN A 106 -15.08 4.13 16.21
N VAL A 107 -14.02 3.48 15.73
CA VAL A 107 -12.96 4.14 14.92
C VAL A 107 -13.53 4.66 13.61
N LYS A 108 -14.35 3.86 12.92
CA LYS A 108 -15.03 4.25 11.68
C LYS A 108 -15.93 5.47 11.89
N ASN A 109 -16.70 5.49 12.98
CA ASN A 109 -17.56 6.62 13.32
C ASN A 109 -16.75 7.88 13.65
N GLN A 110 -15.65 7.76 14.40
CA GLN A 110 -14.75 8.89 14.67
C GLN A 110 -14.14 9.46 13.39
N GLU A 111 -13.73 8.60 12.46
CA GLU A 111 -13.19 9.03 11.16
C GLU A 111 -14.26 9.73 10.31
N TYR A 112 -15.48 9.22 10.32
CA TYR A 112 -16.62 9.86 9.67
C TYR A 112 -16.91 11.26 10.24
N GLU A 113 -16.94 11.40 11.58
CA GLU A 113 -17.13 12.71 12.21
C GLU A 113 -15.99 13.68 11.91
N ARG A 114 -14.73 13.21 11.89
CA ARG A 114 -13.58 14.05 11.53
C ARG A 114 -13.70 14.57 10.11
N ARG A 115 -14.07 13.71 9.15
CA ARG A 115 -14.27 14.11 7.75
C ARG A 115 -15.42 15.09 7.59
N LYS A 116 -16.52 14.85 8.31
CA LYS A 116 -17.68 15.76 8.31
C LYS A 116 -17.28 17.15 8.83
N LYS A 117 -16.57 17.23 9.97
CA LYS A 117 -16.08 18.50 10.53
C LYS A 117 -15.11 19.20 9.58
N ALA A 118 -14.16 18.47 8.98
CA ALA A 118 -13.24 19.04 8.00
C ALA A 118 -13.97 19.60 6.76
N GLN A 119 -15.01 18.92 6.29
CA GLN A 119 -15.82 19.37 5.15
C GLN A 119 -16.64 20.62 5.50
N GLU A 120 -17.23 20.68 6.69
CA GLU A 120 -17.94 21.87 7.19
C GLU A 120 -16.98 23.07 7.38
N GLU A 121 -15.77 22.84 7.89
CA GLU A 121 -14.74 23.88 8.01
C GLU A 121 -14.28 24.38 6.64
N TYR A 122 -14.08 23.48 5.68
CA TYR A 122 -13.71 23.84 4.32
C TYR A 122 -14.78 24.68 3.63
N GLN A 123 -16.06 24.33 3.80
CA GLN A 123 -17.17 25.16 3.31
C GLN A 123 -17.20 26.54 3.98
N LYS A 124 -16.98 26.62 5.30
CA LYS A 124 -16.90 27.90 6.02
C LYS A 124 -15.72 28.75 5.54
N GLN A 125 -14.56 28.14 5.26
CA GLN A 125 -13.40 28.83 4.71
C GLN A 125 -13.68 29.37 3.31
N GLN A 126 -14.24 28.55 2.41
CA GLN A 126 -14.63 29.01 1.07
C GLN A 126 -15.65 30.16 1.12
N TYR A 127 -16.63 30.10 2.03
CA TYR A 127 -17.59 31.19 2.19
C TYR A 127 -16.92 32.49 2.65
N LYS A 128 -15.97 32.41 3.58
CA LYS A 128 -15.19 33.58 4.04
C LYS A 128 -14.30 34.15 2.94
N GLU A 129 -13.64 33.31 2.15
CA GLU A 129 -12.83 33.76 1.01
C GLU A 129 -13.70 34.42 -0.06
N GLN A 130 -14.86 33.84 -0.40
CA GLN A 130 -15.79 34.46 -1.35
C GLN A 130 -16.27 35.83 -0.87
N GLN A 131 -16.57 35.98 0.42
CA GLN A 131 -16.93 37.28 1.01
C GLN A 131 -15.77 38.27 0.91
N TYR A 132 -14.56 37.86 1.27
CA TYR A 132 -13.35 38.70 1.17
C TYR A 132 -13.07 39.17 -0.26
N TRP A 133 -13.16 38.27 -1.24
CA TRP A 133 -12.97 38.60 -2.66
C TRP A 133 -14.08 39.49 -3.22
N LYS A 134 -15.33 39.33 -2.75
CA LYS A 134 -16.43 40.25 -3.09
C LYS A 134 -16.17 41.66 -2.58
N GLU A 135 -15.76 41.81 -1.32
CA GLU A 135 -15.41 43.11 -0.74
C GLU A 135 -14.22 43.75 -1.47
N GLN A 136 -13.19 42.97 -1.79
CA GLN A 136 -12.05 43.49 -2.56
C GLN A 136 -12.43 43.89 -3.98
N SER A 137 -13.23 43.08 -4.67
CA SER A 137 -13.71 43.39 -6.01
C SER A 137 -14.53 44.69 -6.02
N GLN A 138 -15.40 44.90 -5.03
CA GLN A 138 -16.15 46.16 -4.89
C GLN A 138 -15.22 47.37 -4.69
N LYS A 139 -14.19 47.25 -3.84
CA LYS A 139 -13.17 48.32 -3.68
C LYS A 139 -12.44 48.61 -4.99
N TRP A 140 -12.05 47.58 -5.74
CA TRP A 140 -11.41 47.73 -7.04
C TRP A 140 -12.31 48.41 -8.08
N GLN A 141 -13.60 48.05 -8.14
CA GLN A 141 -14.58 48.73 -9.00
C GLN A 141 -14.69 50.22 -8.67
N GLN A 142 -14.73 50.55 -7.38
CA GLN A 142 -14.79 51.94 -6.91
C GLN A 142 -13.54 52.74 -7.29
N TYR A 143 -12.34 52.14 -7.20
CA TYR A 143 -11.09 52.73 -7.69
C TYR A 143 -11.09 52.93 -9.21
N GLN A 144 -11.60 51.96 -9.97
CA GLN A 144 -11.68 52.03 -11.43
C GLN A 144 -12.64 53.12 -11.91
N GLU A 145 -13.77 53.31 -11.24
CA GLU A 145 -14.69 54.43 -11.50
C GLU A 145 -14.05 55.78 -11.17
N TYR A 146 -13.30 55.87 -10.08
CA TYR A 146 -12.52 57.07 -9.75
C TYR A 146 -11.49 57.42 -10.84
N SER A 147 -10.76 56.43 -11.36
CA SER A 147 -9.81 56.63 -12.47
C SER A 147 -10.48 56.95 -13.81
N ARG A 148 -11.68 56.39 -14.09
CA ARG A 148 -12.47 56.73 -15.28
C ARG A 148 -13.06 58.14 -15.24
N GLN A 149 -13.33 58.68 -14.06
CA GLN A 149 -13.77 60.08 -13.90
C GLN A 149 -12.63 61.08 -14.09
N GLN A 150 -11.38 60.69 -13.83
CA GLN A 150 -10.20 61.54 -14.02
C GLN A 150 -9.68 61.55 -15.47
N ASN A 151 -9.89 60.47 -16.24
CA ASN A 151 -9.51 60.37 -17.66
C ASN A 151 -10.53 60.96 -18.66
N LYS A 152 -11.66 61.53 -18.22
CA LYS A 152 -12.62 62.22 -19.12
C LYS A 152 -12.23 63.65 -19.52
N LYS A 153 -11.01 64.10 -19.21
CA LYS A 153 -10.49 65.42 -19.63
C LYS A 153 -9.40 65.37 -20.70
N GLN A 154 -9.05 64.20 -21.22
CA GLN A 154 -7.99 64.10 -22.22
C GLN A 154 -8.21 62.88 -23.12
N ASP A 155 -9.03 63.03 -24.14
CA ASP A 155 -8.97 62.17 -25.33
C ASP A 155 -9.61 62.88 -26.53
N ASN A 156 -8.77 63.68 -27.21
CA ASN A 156 -8.86 63.91 -28.64
C ASN A 156 -7.54 63.39 -29.23
N SER A 157 -7.47 62.10 -29.54
CA SER A 157 -6.57 61.58 -30.57
C SER A 157 -6.94 60.15 -30.95
N ASN A 158 -7.32 60.06 -32.21
CA ASN A 158 -7.37 58.89 -33.04
C ASN A 158 -6.14 57.98 -32.81
N SER A 159 -6.33 56.74 -32.34
CA SER A 159 -5.33 55.69 -32.56
C SER A 159 -6.02 54.34 -32.74
N ARG A 160 -6.38 54.11 -34.00
CA ARG A 160 -6.53 52.78 -34.59
C ARG A 160 -5.18 52.08 -34.45
N PHE A 161 -5.00 51.27 -33.40
CA PHE A 161 -3.84 50.41 -33.30
C PHE A 161 -4.04 49.21 -34.22
N ASP A 162 -3.50 49.39 -35.42
CA ASP A 162 -3.23 48.36 -36.39
C ASP A 162 -2.22 47.37 -35.82
N TYR A 163 -2.46 46.08 -36.04
CA TYR A 163 -1.65 44.98 -35.52
C TYR A 163 -0.43 44.80 -36.44
N GLN A 164 0.49 45.76 -36.40
CA GLN A 164 1.80 45.66 -37.03
C GLN A 164 2.86 46.19 -36.06
N ASN A 165 3.48 45.27 -35.31
CA ASN A 165 4.84 45.48 -34.85
C ASN A 165 5.61 44.15 -34.82
N THR A 166 6.60 44.08 -35.70
CA THR A 166 7.50 42.95 -36.00
C THR A 166 8.67 42.88 -35.02
N ASN A 167 8.41 43.03 -33.72
CA ASN A 167 9.39 42.77 -32.68
C ASN A 167 8.72 41.95 -31.58
N ASP A 168 9.15 40.71 -31.43
CA ASP A 168 8.68 39.70 -30.48
C ASP A 168 8.99 40.05 -29.01
N GLY A 169 9.51 41.25 -28.72
CA GLY A 169 9.91 41.68 -27.38
C GLY A 169 10.97 40.79 -26.72
N GLY A 170 11.69 39.97 -27.50
CA GLY A 170 12.62 38.95 -27.00
C GLY A 170 11.94 37.71 -26.41
N ILE A 171 10.62 37.54 -26.62
CA ILE A 171 9.85 36.39 -26.10
C ILE A 171 10.35 35.08 -26.71
N ILE A 172 10.65 35.03 -28.02
CA ILE A 172 11.14 33.81 -28.68
C ILE A 172 12.52 33.45 -28.14
N GLN A 173 13.42 34.43 -28.04
CA GLN A 173 14.75 34.20 -27.48
C GLN A 173 14.68 33.66 -26.04
N LYS A 174 13.88 34.27 -25.18
CA LYS A 174 13.69 33.83 -23.79
C LYS A 174 13.04 32.45 -23.72
N PHE A 175 12.14 32.13 -24.65
CA PHE A 175 11.53 30.81 -24.76
C PHE A 175 12.57 29.75 -25.10
N GLU A 176 13.46 30.01 -26.06
CA GLU A 176 14.54 29.10 -26.43
C GLU A 176 15.56 28.90 -25.31
N GLU A 177 15.95 29.96 -24.61
CA GLU A 177 16.82 29.86 -23.43
C GLU A 177 16.19 28.97 -22.33
N TYR A 178 14.87 29.05 -22.16
CA TYR A 178 14.13 28.24 -21.19
C TYR A 178 13.95 26.77 -21.62
N LEU A 179 13.88 26.51 -22.92
CA LEU A 179 13.95 25.13 -23.45
C LEU A 179 15.32 24.50 -23.16
N ASP A 180 16.40 25.27 -23.29
CA ASP A 180 17.76 24.80 -22.97
C ASP A 180 17.91 24.47 -21.47
N ILE A 181 17.33 25.29 -20.58
CA ILE A 181 17.31 25.00 -19.13
C ILE A 181 16.64 23.65 -18.85
N LEU A 182 15.54 23.33 -19.54
CA LEU A 182 14.85 22.04 -19.40
C LEU A 182 15.47 20.91 -20.25
N LYS A 183 16.52 21.21 -21.02
CA LYS A 183 17.20 20.30 -21.95
C LYS A 183 16.23 19.71 -22.98
N ILE A 184 15.41 20.57 -23.56
CA ILE A 184 14.48 20.26 -24.66
C ILE A 184 15.13 20.77 -25.95
N ASP A 185 15.23 19.91 -26.96
CA ASP A 185 15.75 20.32 -28.26
C ASP A 185 14.75 21.24 -28.97
N LYS A 186 15.18 22.47 -29.27
CA LYS A 186 14.35 23.47 -29.95
C LYS A 186 13.94 23.06 -31.38
N ASN A 187 14.73 22.20 -32.02
CA ASN A 187 14.41 21.68 -33.35
C ASN A 187 13.44 20.48 -33.30
N GLY A 188 13.27 19.88 -32.13
CA GLY A 188 12.41 18.72 -31.91
C GLY A 188 10.92 19.05 -31.79
N GLU A 189 10.16 18.05 -31.36
CA GLU A 189 8.74 18.18 -31.03
C GLU A 189 8.58 18.95 -29.71
N ILE A 190 7.96 20.12 -29.77
CA ILE A 190 7.66 20.96 -28.61
C ILE A 190 6.14 20.97 -28.42
N ASN A 191 5.69 20.31 -27.37
CA ASN A 191 4.29 20.31 -26.94
C ASN A 191 4.22 20.35 -25.40
N GLU A 192 3.02 20.55 -24.86
CA GLU A 192 2.81 20.70 -23.41
C GLU A 192 3.30 19.45 -22.64
N ASP A 193 3.14 18.26 -23.21
CA ASP A 193 3.55 16.99 -22.57
C ASP A 193 5.07 16.83 -22.50
N VAL A 194 5.79 17.25 -23.56
CA VAL A 194 7.25 17.26 -23.59
C VAL A 194 7.80 18.21 -22.52
N ILE A 195 7.23 19.42 -22.41
CA ILE A 195 7.60 20.41 -21.38
C ILE A 195 7.32 19.86 -19.98
N LYS A 196 6.12 19.33 -19.73
CA LYS A 196 5.75 18.71 -18.44
C LYS A 196 6.69 17.57 -18.06
N LYS A 197 7.07 16.72 -19.01
CA LYS A 197 7.95 15.56 -18.76
C LYS A 197 9.37 16.00 -18.44
N ALA A 198 9.91 16.98 -19.18
CA ALA A 198 11.24 17.53 -18.95
C ALA A 198 11.32 18.26 -17.60
N TYR A 199 10.32 19.10 -17.29
CA TYR A 199 10.20 19.76 -15.99
C TYR A 199 10.19 18.75 -14.83
N ARG A 200 9.37 17.69 -14.92
CA ARG A 200 9.31 16.64 -13.88
C ARG A 200 10.65 15.94 -13.68
N ARG A 201 11.47 15.81 -14.72
CA ARG A 201 12.82 15.21 -14.63
C ARG A 201 13.77 16.13 -13.87
N GLU A 202 13.79 17.42 -14.17
CA GLU A 202 14.72 18.36 -13.55
C GLU A 202 14.31 18.74 -12.13
N ILE A 203 13.02 18.97 -11.87
CA ILE A 203 12.55 19.32 -10.51
C ILE A 203 12.82 18.20 -9.50
N LYS A 204 12.77 16.93 -9.92
CA LYS A 204 13.09 15.77 -9.07
C LYS A 204 14.54 15.76 -8.58
N LYS A 205 15.47 16.40 -9.29
CA LYS A 205 16.89 16.48 -8.91
C LYS A 205 17.17 17.59 -7.90
N VAL A 206 16.36 18.64 -7.92
CA VAL A 206 16.54 19.84 -7.09
C VAL A 206 15.49 19.98 -6.00
N HIS A 207 14.55 19.04 -5.88
CA HIS A 207 13.51 19.10 -4.85
C HIS A 207 14.15 19.01 -3.45
N PRO A 208 13.85 19.95 -2.53
CA PRO A 208 14.50 20.06 -1.22
C PRO A 208 14.33 18.82 -0.33
N ASP A 209 13.28 18.02 -0.58
CA ASP A 209 13.03 16.75 0.10
C ASP A 209 14.04 15.63 -0.28
N ARG A 210 14.77 15.79 -1.39
CA ARG A 210 15.80 14.83 -1.86
C ARG A 210 17.21 15.42 -1.89
N ASN A 211 17.36 16.73 -1.69
CA ASN A 211 18.63 17.41 -1.80
C ASN A 211 18.79 18.44 -0.68
N SER A 212 19.79 18.23 0.19
CA SER A 212 20.07 19.02 1.40
C SER A 212 20.76 20.36 1.12
N ASP A 213 21.00 20.70 -0.14
CA ASP A 213 21.66 21.93 -0.54
C ASP A 213 20.81 23.18 -0.24
N GLN A 214 21.41 24.16 0.42
CA GLN A 214 20.77 25.45 0.76
C GLN A 214 20.28 26.24 -0.49
N THR A 215 20.76 25.90 -1.68
CA THR A 215 20.36 26.53 -2.96
C THR A 215 19.24 25.79 -3.71
N ALA A 216 18.79 24.63 -3.20
CA ALA A 216 17.77 23.79 -3.82
C ALA A 216 16.42 24.51 -3.98
N ASN A 217 16.03 25.32 -2.99
CA ASN A 217 14.78 26.09 -3.04
C ASN A 217 14.77 27.15 -4.14
N ALA A 218 15.87 27.88 -4.34
CA ALA A 218 15.98 28.90 -5.38
C ALA A 218 15.92 28.27 -6.78
N LYS A 219 16.62 27.16 -6.99
CA LYS A 219 16.57 26.40 -8.25
C LYS A 219 15.19 25.80 -8.53
N ALA A 220 14.48 25.36 -7.50
CA ALA A 220 13.11 24.87 -7.65
C ALA A 220 12.15 26.01 -8.04
N GLN A 221 12.29 27.20 -7.45
CA GLN A 221 11.51 28.39 -7.84
C GLN A 221 11.82 28.82 -9.27
N GLU A 222 13.08 28.80 -9.68
CA GLU A 222 13.49 29.10 -11.06
C GLU A 222 12.84 28.13 -12.06
N LEU A 223 12.88 26.81 -11.79
CA LEU A 223 12.22 25.82 -12.65
C LEU A 223 10.70 25.98 -12.72
N ASN A 224 10.05 26.43 -11.63
CA ASN A 224 8.62 26.74 -11.64
C ASN A 224 8.32 27.92 -12.57
N MET A 225 9.09 29.01 -12.48
CA MET A 225 8.93 30.18 -13.34
C MET A 225 9.19 29.85 -14.81
N VAL A 226 10.22 29.04 -15.09
CA VAL A 226 10.53 28.55 -16.43
C VAL A 226 9.35 27.76 -17.01
N LYS A 227 8.79 26.82 -16.25
CA LYS A 227 7.63 26.04 -16.70
C LYS A 227 6.42 26.93 -16.97
N GLU A 228 6.09 27.83 -16.06
CA GLU A 228 4.94 28.72 -16.20
C GLU A 228 5.06 29.63 -17.43
N PHE A 229 6.26 30.16 -17.69
CA PHE A 229 6.51 30.95 -18.90
C PHE A 229 6.36 30.10 -20.17
N LEU A 230 6.95 28.91 -20.20
CA LEU A 230 6.86 28.02 -21.36
C LEU A 230 5.41 27.60 -21.65
N ASP A 231 4.62 27.27 -20.64
CA ASP A 231 3.21 26.92 -20.83
C ASP A 231 2.39 28.12 -21.36
N ASN A 232 2.61 29.31 -20.80
CA ASN A 232 1.87 30.52 -21.18
C ASN A 232 2.22 31.03 -22.59
N GLN A 233 3.45 30.80 -23.05
CA GLN A 233 3.94 31.30 -24.35
C GLN A 233 4.00 30.21 -25.43
N LEU A 234 3.63 28.96 -25.12
CA LEU A 234 3.73 27.83 -26.04
C LEU A 234 2.97 28.07 -27.35
N GLU A 235 1.72 28.52 -27.26
CA GLU A 235 0.90 28.77 -28.45
C GLU A 235 1.49 29.90 -29.32
N TYR A 236 1.97 30.97 -28.68
CA TYR A 236 2.62 32.08 -29.36
C TYR A 236 3.89 31.63 -30.08
N TYR A 237 4.75 30.87 -29.41
CA TYR A 237 5.98 30.33 -29.99
C TYR A 237 5.70 29.39 -31.17
N LEU A 238 4.74 28.47 -31.04
CA LEU A 238 4.35 27.56 -32.13
C LEU A 238 3.72 28.30 -33.32
N MET A 239 3.01 29.40 -33.08
CA MET A 239 2.48 30.25 -34.15
C MET A 239 3.59 30.98 -34.90
N GLN A 240 4.62 31.48 -34.21
CA GLN A 240 5.75 32.15 -34.85
C GLN A 240 6.66 31.16 -35.59
N ARG A 241 6.93 29.98 -35.01
CA ARG A 241 7.70 28.90 -35.66
C ARG A 241 7.08 28.42 -36.97
N ARG A 242 5.76 28.55 -37.14
CA ARG A 242 5.05 28.20 -38.39
C ARG A 242 5.09 29.30 -39.45
N LYS A 243 5.45 30.54 -39.08
CA LYS A 243 5.52 31.70 -39.97
C LYS A 243 6.90 31.92 -40.58
N GLY A 244 7.96 31.41 -39.96
CA GLY A 244 9.32 31.35 -40.51
C GLY A 244 9.56 30.05 -41.25
#